data_AF-A0A8S0VGM6-F1
#
_entry.id   AF-A0A8S0VGM6-F1
#
_cell.length_a   1.000
_cell.length_b   1.000
_cell.length_c   1.000
_cell.angle_alpha   90.00
_cell.angle_beta   90.00
_cell.angle_gamma   90.00
#
_symmetry.space_group_name_H-M   'P 1'
#
loop_
_entity.id
_entity.type
_entity.pdbx_description
1 polymer ?
#
loop_
_entity_poly.entity_id
_entity_poly.type
_entity_poly.pdbx_seq_one_letter_code
_entity_poly.pdbx_strand_id
1 'polypeptide(L)'
;MRGWGRNESNYRNPCLTMHQPWASLLVHGIKRIEGRSWPAPIRGRLWIHAASKVPEPDTIKAMEDFYREIYAVNGVTHIEFPEHYPVSRLLGCVEIVGCVTCEELVSWDAIPEGVRLEGQTAFVWLCEQPQKLVVPFEMRGYQGVYNLERKIYESAVRGLTSISSPLPVKFPLPNPQDRFSLKPGSLASYSSGSSSSKIGKSPALQAAIDGARTAATQFSKNNSSEPTALTIEGSGKAASSRAK
;
A
#
# COMPACT_ATOMS: atom_id res chain seq x y z
N MET A 1 10.41 4.30 26.97
CA MET A 1 8.98 4.42 26.61
C MET A 1 8.69 5.86 26.22
N ARG A 2 8.62 6.19 24.93
CA ARG A 2 8.16 7.52 24.49
C ARG A 2 6.67 7.42 24.22
N GLY A 3 5.88 8.17 24.99
CA GLY A 3 4.43 8.22 24.83
C GLY A 3 4.06 8.76 23.44
N TRP A 4 3.13 8.10 22.77
CA TRP A 4 2.40 8.66 21.64
C TRP A 4 1.52 9.80 22.18
N GLY A 5 2.13 10.98 22.34
CA GLY A 5 1.41 12.22 22.56
C GLY A 5 0.51 12.49 21.35
N ARG A 6 -0.69 12.99 21.61
CA ARG A 6 -1.62 13.57 20.63
C ARG A 6 -0.87 14.61 19.78
N ASN A 7 -0.30 14.20 18.65
CA ASN A 7 -0.10 15.11 17.54
C ASN A 7 -1.46 15.20 16.87
N GLU A 8 -2.18 16.31 17.07
CA GLU A 8 -3.22 16.72 16.13
C GLU A 8 -2.54 16.84 14.77
N SER A 9 -2.59 15.76 14.01
CA SER A 9 -1.94 15.69 12.71
C SER A 9 -2.56 16.78 11.84
N ASN A 10 -1.74 17.71 11.32
CA ASN A 10 -2.19 18.86 10.51
C ASN A 10 -2.72 18.45 9.11
N TYR A 11 -3.29 17.25 9.02
CA TYR A 11 -3.88 16.69 7.83
C TYR A 11 -5.36 17.04 7.80
N ARG A 12 -5.73 17.94 6.88
CA ARG A 12 -7.13 18.31 6.63
C ARG A 12 -7.75 17.39 5.58
N ASN A 13 -7.02 17.16 4.49
CA ASN A 13 -7.44 16.32 3.37
C ASN A 13 -6.26 15.42 2.96
N PRO A 14 -5.85 14.47 3.81
CA PRO A 14 -4.65 13.69 3.56
C PRO A 14 -4.79 12.86 2.30
N CYS A 15 -3.69 12.77 1.55
CA CYS A 15 -3.53 11.97 0.36
C CYS A 15 -2.22 11.19 0.43
N LEU A 16 -2.24 9.99 -0.12
CA LEU A 16 -1.07 9.13 -0.29
C LEU A 16 -0.92 8.79 -1.76
N THR A 17 0.28 9.02 -2.28
CA THR A 17 0.68 8.52 -3.59
C THR A 17 1.22 7.09 -3.46
N MET A 18 0.73 6.19 -4.30
CA MET A 18 1.17 4.79 -4.36
C MET A 18 1.23 4.28 -5.80
N HIS A 19 2.07 3.27 -6.03
CA HIS A 19 2.25 2.69 -7.37
C HIS A 19 1.03 1.89 -7.81
N GLN A 20 0.85 1.79 -9.12
CA GLN A 20 -0.05 0.83 -9.70
C GLN A 20 0.57 -0.58 -9.68
N PRO A 21 -0.23 -1.66 -9.61
CA PRO A 21 -1.70 -1.67 -9.61
C PRO A 21 -2.36 -1.41 -8.24
N TRP A 22 -1.58 -1.32 -7.15
CA TRP A 22 -2.13 -1.23 -5.78
C TRP A 22 -3.06 -0.03 -5.57
N ALA A 23 -2.80 1.11 -6.22
CA ALA A 23 -3.65 2.30 -6.14
C ALA A 23 -5.09 2.04 -6.61
N SER A 24 -5.25 1.48 -7.81
CA SER A 24 -6.58 1.12 -8.31
C SER A 24 -7.22 0.01 -7.48
N LEU A 25 -6.46 -1.04 -7.13
CA LEU A 25 -6.99 -2.17 -6.35
C LEU A 25 -7.53 -1.72 -4.98
N LEU A 26 -6.93 -0.69 -4.36
CA LEU A 26 -7.37 -0.14 -3.08
C LEU A 26 -8.69 0.63 -3.20
N VAL A 27 -8.82 1.53 -4.18
CA VAL A 27 -10.08 2.31 -4.36
C VAL A 27 -11.22 1.49 -4.99
N HIS A 28 -10.90 0.36 -5.64
CA HIS A 28 -11.88 -0.65 -6.04
C HIS A 28 -12.25 -1.61 -4.90
N GLY A 29 -11.63 -1.49 -3.72
CA GLY A 29 -11.89 -2.32 -2.55
C GLY A 29 -11.55 -3.79 -2.71
N ILE A 30 -10.64 -4.10 -3.64
CA ILE A 30 -10.05 -5.43 -3.79
C ILE A 30 -8.94 -5.58 -2.76
N LYS A 31 -8.04 -4.58 -2.68
CA LYS A 31 -7.03 -4.42 -1.64
C LYS A 31 -7.65 -3.79 -0.40
N ARG A 32 -7.35 -4.34 0.78
CA ARG A 32 -7.94 -3.93 2.07
C ARG A 32 -6.89 -3.45 3.07
N ILE A 33 -5.63 -3.78 2.80
CA ILE A 33 -4.50 -3.41 3.65
C ILE A 33 -3.52 -2.56 2.86
N GLU A 34 -3.10 -1.42 3.40
CA GLU A 34 -1.95 -0.68 2.87
C GLU A 34 -0.68 -0.97 3.68
N GLY A 35 0.38 -1.42 3.02
CA GLY A 35 1.62 -1.86 3.67
C GLY A 35 2.69 -0.76 3.66
N ARG A 36 3.27 -0.43 4.82
CA ARG A 36 4.32 0.59 4.96
C ARG A 36 5.39 0.17 5.96
N SER A 37 6.60 0.71 5.78
CA SER A 37 7.70 0.57 6.75
C SER A 37 7.52 1.43 8.01
N TRP A 38 6.44 2.20 8.09
CA TRP A 38 6.14 3.15 9.15
C TRP A 38 4.63 3.15 9.49
N PRO A 39 4.25 3.46 10.74
CA PRO A 39 2.86 3.39 11.19
C PRO A 39 1.99 4.50 10.59
N ALA A 40 0.68 4.24 10.45
CA ALA A 40 -0.23 5.23 9.89
C ALA A 40 -0.26 6.53 10.73
N PRO A 41 0.00 7.70 10.12
CA PRO A 41 0.09 8.97 10.83
C PRO A 41 -1.29 9.61 11.05
N ILE A 42 -2.34 8.99 10.51
CA ILE A 42 -3.71 9.48 10.43
C ILE A 42 -4.72 8.38 10.74
N ARG A 43 -5.96 8.81 10.94
CA ARG A 43 -7.18 8.00 10.94
C ARG A 43 -8.26 8.75 10.17
N GLY A 44 -9.26 8.02 9.69
CA GLY A 44 -10.31 8.58 8.83
C GLY A 44 -9.91 8.59 7.35
N ARG A 45 -10.57 9.44 6.56
CA ARG A 45 -10.43 9.48 5.10
C ARG A 45 -8.99 9.72 4.65
N LEU A 46 -8.51 8.89 3.75
CA LEU A 46 -7.26 9.04 3.01
C LEU A 46 -7.54 8.99 1.50
N TRP A 47 -7.16 10.05 0.79
CA TRP A 47 -7.21 10.13 -0.66
C TRP A 47 -6.08 9.33 -1.30
N ILE A 48 -6.37 8.62 -2.39
CA ILE A 48 -5.41 7.75 -3.07
C ILE A 48 -5.08 8.34 -4.43
N HIS A 49 -3.80 8.65 -4.61
CA HIS A 49 -3.22 9.10 -5.87
C HIS A 49 -2.34 7.99 -6.46
N ALA A 50 -2.51 7.72 -7.76
CA ALA A 50 -1.65 6.80 -8.49
C ALA A 50 -0.35 7.50 -8.92
N ALA A 51 0.78 6.91 -8.57
CA ALA A 51 2.10 7.38 -9.00
C ALA A 51 2.26 7.37 -10.53
N SER A 52 3.30 8.02 -11.03
CA SER A 52 3.52 8.22 -12.48
C SER A 52 4.10 7.02 -13.21
N LYS A 53 4.77 6.09 -12.52
CA LYS A 53 5.34 4.89 -13.16
C LYS A 53 4.21 3.99 -13.66
N VAL A 54 4.19 3.75 -14.97
CA VAL A 54 3.31 2.79 -15.62
C VAL A 54 3.62 1.39 -15.09
N PRO A 55 2.61 0.63 -14.62
CA PRO A 55 2.83 -0.72 -14.14
C PRO A 55 3.18 -1.66 -15.30
N GLU A 56 4.16 -2.54 -15.08
CA GLU A 56 4.47 -3.59 -16.05
C GLU A 56 3.31 -4.60 -16.14
N PRO A 57 2.99 -5.15 -17.32
CA PRO A 57 1.90 -6.13 -17.47
C PRO A 57 2.05 -7.33 -16.52
N ASP A 58 3.28 -7.82 -16.33
CA ASP A 58 3.57 -8.91 -15.40
C ASP A 58 3.31 -8.54 -13.93
N THR A 59 3.52 -7.26 -13.58
CA THR A 59 3.18 -6.73 -12.25
C THR A 59 1.68 -6.71 -12.04
N ILE A 60 0.90 -6.27 -13.04
CA ILE A 60 -0.57 -6.33 -12.98
C ILE A 60 -1.00 -7.77 -12.80
N LYS A 61 -0.56 -8.67 -13.69
CA LYS A 61 -0.93 -10.08 -13.67
C LYS A 61 -0.60 -10.73 -12.33
N ALA A 62 0.62 -10.55 -11.82
CA ALA A 62 1.04 -11.11 -10.54
C ALA A 62 0.16 -10.64 -9.37
N MET A 63 -0.24 -9.37 -9.37
CA MET A 63 -1.10 -8.84 -8.33
C MET A 63 -2.56 -9.30 -8.48
N GLU A 64 -3.09 -9.40 -9.70
CA GLU A 64 -4.43 -9.95 -9.92
C GLU A 64 -4.50 -11.43 -9.53
N ASP A 65 -3.51 -12.24 -9.92
CA ASP A 65 -3.40 -13.65 -9.51
C ASP A 65 -3.30 -13.78 -7.99
N PHE A 66 -2.48 -12.94 -7.35
CA PHE A 66 -2.42 -12.86 -5.88
C PHE A 66 -3.78 -12.59 -5.25
N TYR A 67 -4.54 -11.61 -5.74
CA TYR A 67 -5.87 -11.33 -5.21
C TYR A 67 -6.86 -12.46 -5.51
N ARG A 68 -6.83 -13.09 -6.69
CA ARG A 68 -7.68 -14.27 -6.97
C ARG A 68 -7.43 -15.38 -5.94
N GLU A 69 -6.18 -15.71 -5.68
CA GLU A 69 -5.81 -16.80 -4.77
C GLU A 69 -6.21 -16.50 -3.33
N ILE A 70 -5.90 -15.31 -2.79
CA ILE A 70 -6.24 -15.01 -1.38
C ILE A 70 -7.76 -14.91 -1.15
N TYR A 71 -8.53 -14.48 -2.13
CA TYR A 71 -9.99 -14.46 -2.04
C TYR A 71 -10.59 -15.87 -2.18
N ALA A 72 -9.98 -16.74 -3.00
CA ALA A 72 -10.38 -18.13 -3.12
C ALA A 72 -10.21 -18.91 -1.79
N VAL A 73 -9.21 -18.56 -0.97
CA VAL A 73 -9.08 -19.08 0.41
C VAL A 73 -10.31 -18.77 1.26
N ASN A 74 -11.02 -17.66 0.97
CA ASN A 74 -12.28 -17.30 1.62
C ASN A 74 -13.53 -17.69 0.81
N GLY A 75 -13.39 -18.57 -0.19
CA GLY A 75 -14.50 -19.08 -1.00
C GLY A 75 -15.01 -18.12 -2.08
N VAL A 76 -14.34 -16.98 -2.30
CA VAL A 76 -14.69 -16.03 -3.36
C VAL A 76 -13.92 -16.38 -4.63
N THR A 77 -14.62 -16.91 -5.63
CA THR A 77 -14.01 -17.45 -6.86
C THR A 77 -14.05 -16.48 -8.05
N HIS A 78 -14.83 -15.40 -7.95
CA HIS A 78 -14.95 -14.39 -8.99
C HIS A 78 -14.66 -12.99 -8.43
N ILE A 79 -13.71 -12.29 -9.06
CA ILE A 79 -13.35 -10.91 -8.74
C ILE A 79 -13.28 -10.15 -10.06
N GLU A 80 -14.00 -9.04 -10.13
CA GLU A 80 -13.90 -8.11 -11.25
C GLU A 80 -12.74 -7.13 -10.99
N PHE A 81 -11.68 -7.26 -11.78
CA PHE A 81 -10.54 -6.37 -11.72
C PHE A 81 -10.77 -5.10 -12.56
N PRO A 82 -10.12 -3.96 -12.22
CA PRO A 82 -10.14 -2.78 -13.06
C PRO A 82 -9.58 -3.07 -14.45
N GLU A 83 -10.31 -2.68 -15.50
CA GLU A 83 -9.81 -2.79 -16.89
C GLU A 83 -8.59 -1.89 -17.14
N HIS A 84 -8.45 -0.80 -16.39
CA HIS A 84 -7.43 0.22 -16.58
C HIS A 84 -6.78 0.63 -15.25
N TYR A 85 -5.48 0.88 -15.29
CA TYR A 85 -4.66 1.31 -14.16
C TYR A 85 -4.05 2.70 -14.42
N PRO A 86 -4.85 3.78 -14.34
CA PRO A 86 -4.38 5.13 -14.66
C PRO A 86 -3.24 5.59 -13.75
N VAL A 87 -2.28 6.30 -14.31
CA VAL A 87 -1.13 6.89 -13.59
C VAL A 87 -1.28 8.40 -13.45
N SER A 88 -0.56 9.00 -12.50
CA SER A 88 -0.54 10.45 -12.25
C SER A 88 -1.91 11.06 -11.98
N ARG A 89 -2.82 10.29 -11.37
CA ARG A 89 -4.20 10.72 -11.11
C ARG A 89 -4.64 10.44 -9.69
N LEU A 90 -5.43 11.36 -9.14
CA LEU A 90 -6.24 11.10 -7.96
C LEU A 90 -7.39 10.17 -8.33
N LEU A 91 -7.48 9.02 -7.66
CA LEU A 91 -8.41 7.95 -8.03
C LEU A 91 -9.65 7.88 -7.15
N GLY A 92 -9.56 8.28 -5.89
CA GLY A 92 -10.60 8.03 -4.91
C GLY A 92 -10.07 8.14 -3.49
N CYS A 93 -10.74 7.49 -2.54
CA CYS A 93 -10.32 7.45 -1.15
C CYS A 93 -10.75 6.16 -0.45
N VAL A 94 -10.11 5.90 0.69
CA VAL A 94 -10.49 4.88 1.67
C VAL A 94 -10.55 5.53 3.06
N GLU A 95 -11.07 4.81 4.05
CA GLU A 95 -10.99 5.17 5.46
C GLU A 95 -9.91 4.36 6.17
N ILE A 96 -8.93 5.02 6.80
CA ILE A 96 -7.95 4.39 7.66
C ILE A 96 -8.54 4.23 9.06
N VAL A 97 -8.94 3.02 9.40
CA VAL A 97 -9.60 2.71 10.70
C VAL A 97 -8.60 2.28 11.77
N GLY A 98 -7.40 1.86 11.37
CA GLY A 98 -6.42 1.30 12.30
C GLY A 98 -5.04 1.13 11.67
N CYS A 99 -4.08 0.80 12.52
CA CYS A 99 -2.75 0.35 12.11
C CYS A 99 -2.27 -0.68 13.11
N VAL A 100 -1.83 -1.84 12.63
CA VAL A 100 -1.22 -2.90 13.45
C VAL A 100 0.07 -3.38 12.76
N THR A 101 0.83 -4.28 13.39
CA THR A 101 1.95 -4.94 12.71
C THR A 101 1.47 -6.11 11.84
N CYS A 102 2.31 -6.58 10.91
CA CYS A 102 1.95 -7.77 10.14
C CYS A 102 1.79 -9.01 11.02
N GLU A 103 2.59 -9.17 12.09
CA GLU A 103 2.48 -10.29 13.02
C GLU A 103 1.14 -10.27 13.77
N GLU A 104 0.71 -9.09 14.19
CA GLU A 104 -0.61 -8.89 14.80
C GLU A 104 -1.73 -9.27 13.84
N LEU A 105 -1.69 -8.80 12.59
CA LEU A 105 -2.70 -9.11 11.58
C LEU A 105 -2.75 -10.62 11.26
N VAL A 106 -1.60 -11.27 11.11
CA VAL A 106 -1.52 -12.72 10.83
C VAL A 106 -2.13 -13.54 11.96
N SER A 107 -1.99 -13.08 13.20
CA SER A 107 -2.51 -13.77 14.40
C SER A 107 -3.94 -13.37 14.77
N TRP A 108 -4.61 -12.55 13.94
CA TRP A 108 -5.93 -12.02 14.25
C TRP A 108 -7.04 -12.89 13.69
N ASP A 109 -7.43 -13.93 14.43
CA ASP A 109 -8.40 -14.96 13.98
C ASP A 109 -9.78 -14.42 13.59
N ALA A 110 -10.18 -13.25 14.09
CA ALA A 110 -11.43 -12.59 13.71
C ALA A 110 -11.41 -12.05 12.26
N ILE A 111 -10.24 -11.97 11.62
CA ILE A 111 -10.05 -11.47 10.26
C ILE A 111 -9.94 -12.64 9.28
N PRO A 112 -10.69 -12.60 8.15
CA PRO A 112 -10.62 -13.65 7.13
C PRO A 112 -9.19 -13.93 6.67
N GLU A 113 -8.86 -15.21 6.47
CA GLU A 113 -7.49 -15.64 6.13
C GLU A 113 -6.90 -14.91 4.91
N GLY A 114 -7.67 -14.70 3.85
CA GLY A 114 -7.22 -13.98 2.66
C GLY A 114 -6.80 -12.54 2.96
N VAL A 115 -7.49 -11.86 3.88
CA VAL A 115 -7.15 -10.49 4.31
C VAL A 115 -5.84 -10.52 5.11
N ARG A 116 -5.65 -11.51 5.98
CA ARG A 116 -4.41 -11.67 6.77
C ARG A 116 -3.20 -11.87 5.86
N LEU A 117 -3.36 -12.55 4.72
CA LEU A 117 -2.32 -12.77 3.71
C LEU A 117 -1.89 -11.51 2.93
N GLU A 118 -2.67 -10.41 2.99
CA GLU A 118 -2.25 -9.12 2.42
C GLU A 118 -1.13 -8.44 3.23
N GLY A 119 -1.02 -8.77 4.52
CA GLY A 119 -0.08 -8.15 5.45
C GLY A 119 1.35 -8.60 5.28
N GLN A 120 2.05 -8.08 4.27
CA GLN A 120 3.42 -8.49 3.94
C GLN A 120 4.48 -7.43 4.29
N THR A 121 4.11 -6.37 5.01
CA THR A 121 5.00 -5.26 5.40
C THR A 121 4.88 -4.98 6.89
N ALA A 122 5.93 -4.46 7.51
CA ALA A 122 6.05 -4.24 8.95
C ALA A 122 4.82 -3.58 9.60
N PHE A 123 4.29 -2.52 8.98
CA PHE A 123 3.04 -1.88 9.41
C PHE A 123 1.97 -2.03 8.34
N VAL A 124 0.78 -2.42 8.80
CA VAL A 124 -0.40 -2.60 7.95
C VAL A 124 -1.46 -1.59 8.35
N TRP A 125 -1.81 -0.72 7.42
CA TRP A 125 -2.86 0.27 7.57
C TRP A 125 -4.17 -0.38 7.14
N LEU A 126 -5.15 -0.36 8.02
CA LEU A 126 -6.43 -1.05 7.84
C LEU A 126 -7.38 -0.11 7.11
N CYS A 127 -7.80 -0.50 5.90
CA CYS A 127 -8.59 0.36 5.01
C CYS A 127 -10.01 -0.17 4.88
N GLU A 128 -10.99 0.70 5.15
CA GLU A 128 -12.42 0.43 4.95
C GLU A 128 -13.04 1.46 3.98
N GLN A 129 -14.32 1.26 3.64
CA GLN A 129 -15.14 2.21 2.86
C GLN A 129 -14.43 2.78 1.62
N PRO A 130 -13.96 1.92 0.70
CA PRO A 130 -13.41 2.38 -0.56
C PRO A 130 -14.45 3.15 -1.37
N GLN A 131 -14.01 4.27 -1.94
CA GLN A 131 -14.79 5.11 -2.84
C GLN A 131 -13.90 5.50 -4.03
N LYS A 132 -14.43 5.42 -5.25
CA LYS A 132 -13.71 5.81 -6.46
C LYS A 132 -14.31 7.08 -7.07
N LEU A 133 -13.46 7.89 -7.70
CA LEU A 133 -13.91 9.00 -8.53
C LEU A 133 -14.45 8.46 -9.85
N VAL A 134 -15.61 8.98 -10.28
CA VAL A 134 -16.15 8.69 -11.62
C VAL A 134 -15.16 9.12 -12.70
N VAL A 135 -14.54 10.28 -12.51
CA VAL A 135 -13.49 10.81 -13.38
C VAL A 135 -12.25 11.11 -12.53
N PRO A 136 -11.18 10.31 -12.65
CA PRO A 136 -9.93 10.55 -11.92
C PRO A 136 -9.27 11.87 -12.34
N PHE A 137 -8.79 12.64 -11.36
CA PHE A 137 -8.21 13.96 -11.60
C PHE A 137 -6.72 13.88 -11.87
N GLU A 138 -6.26 14.52 -12.93
CA GLU A 138 -4.83 14.67 -13.16
C GLU A 138 -4.22 15.65 -12.17
N MET A 139 -3.21 15.20 -11.44
CA MET A 139 -2.46 16.04 -10.50
C MET A 139 -1.11 15.42 -10.17
N ARG A 140 -0.18 16.25 -9.70
CA ARG A 140 1.11 15.79 -9.17
C ARG A 140 0.93 15.08 -7.83
N GLY A 141 1.59 13.94 -7.68
CA GLY A 141 1.73 13.24 -6.40
C GLY A 141 2.97 13.70 -5.64
N TYR A 142 3.00 13.44 -4.34
CA TYR A 142 4.11 13.79 -3.45
C TYR A 142 4.53 12.60 -2.58
N GLN A 143 5.75 12.65 -2.05
CA GLN A 143 6.23 11.64 -1.11
C GLN A 143 5.59 11.79 0.27
N GLY A 144 5.35 10.66 0.93
CA GLY A 144 4.67 10.62 2.23
C GLY A 144 3.18 10.94 2.13
N VAL A 145 2.55 11.22 3.29
CA VAL A 145 1.17 11.71 3.34
C VAL A 145 1.20 13.23 3.27
N TYR A 146 0.43 13.81 2.36
CA TYR A 146 0.34 15.24 2.10
C TYR A 146 -1.12 15.70 2.05
N ASN A 147 -1.38 17.00 2.16
CA ASN A 147 -2.75 17.52 2.03
C ASN A 147 -3.07 17.81 0.56
N LEU A 148 -4.25 17.40 0.10
CA LEU A 148 -4.80 17.89 -1.16
C LEU A 148 -5.03 19.40 -1.11
N GLU A 149 -4.80 20.05 -2.25
CA GLU A 149 -5.24 21.42 -2.45
C GLU A 149 -6.77 21.53 -2.30
N ARG A 150 -7.23 22.61 -1.67
CA ARG A 150 -8.64 22.81 -1.34
C ARG A 150 -9.56 22.67 -2.56
N LYS A 151 -9.18 23.25 -3.71
CA LYS A 151 -9.98 23.19 -4.95
C LYS A 151 -10.10 21.77 -5.50
N ILE A 152 -9.01 21.00 -5.45
CA ILE A 152 -8.98 19.59 -5.87
C ILE A 152 -9.91 18.77 -4.96
N TYR A 153 -9.77 18.93 -3.64
CA TYR A 153 -10.62 18.26 -2.66
C TYR A 153 -12.11 18.57 -2.85
N GLU A 154 -12.48 19.86 -2.93
CA GLU A 154 -13.88 20.29 -3.09
C GLU A 154 -14.52 19.68 -4.36
N SER A 155 -13.73 19.57 -5.43
CA SER A 155 -14.17 18.95 -6.67
C SER A 155 -14.26 17.42 -6.55
N ALA A 156 -13.30 16.80 -5.85
CA ALA A 156 -13.18 15.35 -5.76
C ALA A 156 -14.31 14.77 -4.93
N VAL A 157 -14.68 15.40 -3.81
CA VAL A 157 -15.80 14.94 -2.95
C VAL A 157 -17.10 14.80 -3.74
N ARG A 158 -17.35 15.70 -4.71
CA ARG A 158 -18.55 15.69 -5.55
C ARG A 158 -18.57 14.55 -6.57
N GLY A 159 -17.40 14.01 -6.92
CA GLY A 159 -17.24 12.96 -7.93
C GLY A 159 -17.10 11.55 -7.35
N LEU A 160 -17.23 11.37 -6.04
CA LEU A 160 -17.06 10.08 -5.38
C LEU A 160 -18.27 9.17 -5.59
N THR A 161 -17.99 7.90 -5.83
CA THR A 161 -18.96 6.81 -5.88
C THR A 161 -18.53 5.69 -4.93
N SER A 162 -19.48 5.14 -4.20
CA SER A 162 -19.29 3.93 -3.42
C SER A 162 -19.06 2.75 -4.35
N ILE A 163 -18.18 1.84 -3.94
CA ILE A 163 -17.97 0.58 -4.66
C ILE A 163 -18.54 -0.59 -3.86
N SER A 164 -18.90 -1.67 -4.54
CA SER A 164 -19.25 -2.94 -3.90
C SER A 164 -18.00 -3.81 -3.84
N SER A 165 -17.40 -3.94 -2.66
CA SER A 165 -16.23 -4.81 -2.47
C SER A 165 -16.62 -6.28 -2.66
N PRO A 166 -15.77 -7.13 -3.26
CA PRO A 166 -16.05 -8.57 -3.42
C PRO A 166 -16.22 -9.29 -2.07
N LEU A 167 -15.48 -8.85 -1.05
CA LEU A 167 -15.62 -9.28 0.34
C LEU A 167 -15.43 -8.06 1.25
N PRO A 168 -16.49 -7.34 1.63
CA PRO A 168 -16.40 -6.23 2.57
C PRO A 168 -15.86 -6.72 3.92
N VAL A 169 -14.89 -5.99 4.47
CA VAL A 169 -14.28 -6.31 5.76
C VAL A 169 -14.52 -5.15 6.71
N LYS A 170 -14.87 -5.49 7.95
CA LYS A 170 -14.90 -4.55 9.06
C LYS A 170 -13.89 -5.00 10.10
N PHE A 171 -12.92 -4.16 10.41
CA PHE A 171 -11.88 -4.46 11.38
C PHE A 171 -12.44 -4.24 12.80
N PRO A 172 -12.54 -5.29 13.63
CA PRO A 172 -13.10 -5.14 14.96
C PRO A 172 -12.18 -4.28 15.84
N LEU A 173 -12.78 -3.42 16.66
CA LEU A 173 -12.02 -2.62 17.62
C LEU A 173 -11.77 -3.46 18.88
N PRO A 174 -10.52 -3.57 19.37
CA PRO A 174 -10.22 -4.17 20.66
C PRO A 174 -10.99 -3.52 21.82
N ASN A 175 -11.20 -2.20 21.73
CA ASN A 175 -12.09 -1.47 22.62
C ASN A 175 -13.16 -0.75 21.79
N PRO A 176 -14.42 -1.22 21.79
CA PRO A 176 -15.51 -0.58 21.03
C PRO A 176 -15.79 0.88 21.42
N GLN A 177 -15.39 1.32 22.62
CA GLN A 177 -15.55 2.69 23.09
C GLN A 177 -14.42 3.62 22.61
N ASP A 178 -13.29 3.05 22.18
CA ASP A 178 -12.15 3.79 21.66
C ASP A 178 -11.96 3.47 20.17
N ARG A 179 -12.46 4.37 19.31
CA ARG A 179 -12.30 4.27 17.85
C ARG A 179 -10.84 4.32 17.39
N PHE A 180 -9.89 4.64 18.28
CA PHE A 180 -8.46 4.67 18.02
C PHE A 180 -7.70 3.48 18.65
N SER A 181 -8.42 2.47 19.15
CA SER A 181 -7.81 1.34 19.85
C SER A 181 -6.94 0.45 18.97
N LEU A 182 -7.12 0.49 17.65
CA LEU A 182 -6.30 -0.25 16.67
C LEU A 182 -4.98 0.48 16.40
N LYS A 183 -4.00 0.22 17.26
CA LYS A 183 -2.61 0.73 17.16
C LYS A 183 -1.62 -0.43 17.26
N PRO A 184 -0.37 -0.29 16.78
CA PRO A 184 0.63 -1.35 16.91
C PRO A 184 0.81 -1.77 18.37
N GLY A 185 0.79 -3.08 18.61
CA GLY A 185 0.85 -3.69 19.95
C GLY A 185 -0.52 -3.83 20.66
N SER A 186 -1.60 -3.32 20.08
CA SER A 186 -2.95 -3.42 20.67
C SER A 186 -3.54 -4.83 20.65
N LEU A 187 -3.01 -5.72 19.80
CA LEU A 187 -3.49 -7.10 19.66
C LEU A 187 -2.60 -8.11 20.38
N ALA A 188 -1.61 -7.66 21.16
CA ALA A 188 -0.64 -8.53 21.83
C ALA A 188 -1.26 -9.57 22.81
N SER A 189 -2.48 -9.32 23.32
CA SER A 189 -3.20 -10.27 24.18
C SER A 189 -3.86 -11.42 23.42
N TYR A 190 -4.04 -11.32 22.10
CA TYR A 190 -4.56 -12.42 21.28
C TYR A 190 -3.48 -13.49 20.99
N SER A 191 -2.22 -13.21 21.31
CA SER A 191 -1.08 -14.09 21.10
C SER A 191 -1.03 -15.30 22.06
N SER A 192 -1.87 -15.34 23.10
CA SER A 192 -1.90 -16.45 24.06
C SER A 192 -2.94 -17.49 23.66
N GLY A 193 -2.59 -18.29 22.65
CA GLY A 193 -3.25 -19.56 22.37
C GLY A 193 -4.02 -19.61 21.06
N SER A 194 -3.35 -19.95 19.96
CA SER A 194 -3.78 -21.00 19.03
C SER A 194 -2.76 -21.15 17.91
N SER A 195 -2.59 -22.39 17.46
CA SER A 195 -1.68 -22.83 16.43
C SER A 195 -1.75 -21.98 15.17
N SER A 196 -0.58 -21.55 14.67
CA SER A 196 -0.37 -21.41 13.22
C SER A 196 -1.13 -22.53 12.53
N SER A 197 -2.18 -22.18 11.77
CA SER A 197 -2.88 -23.13 10.92
C SER A 197 -1.86 -23.61 9.89
N LYS A 198 -1.14 -24.67 10.23
CA LYS A 198 -0.28 -25.45 9.34
C LYS A 198 -1.14 -26.30 8.41
N ILE A 199 -2.16 -25.71 7.80
CA ILE A 199 -2.71 -26.24 6.56
C ILE A 199 -1.75 -25.75 5.49
N GLY A 200 -1.02 -26.67 4.87
CA GLY A 200 -0.06 -26.35 3.83
C GLY A 200 -0.73 -25.49 2.76
N LYS A 201 -0.24 -24.27 2.57
CA LYS A 201 -0.71 -23.40 1.50
C LYS A 201 -0.60 -24.15 0.18
N SER A 202 -1.61 -24.05 -0.67
CA SER A 202 -1.54 -24.67 -2.00
C SER A 202 -0.31 -24.15 -2.75
N PRO A 203 0.32 -24.95 -3.64
CA PRO A 203 1.43 -24.48 -4.46
C PRO A 203 1.08 -23.22 -5.27
N ALA A 204 -0.17 -23.11 -5.73
CA ALA A 204 -0.68 -21.94 -6.45
C ALA A 204 -0.71 -20.68 -5.56
N LEU A 205 -1.27 -20.78 -4.35
CA LEU A 205 -1.29 -19.68 -3.39
C LEU A 205 0.12 -19.24 -3.01
N GLN A 206 1.04 -20.18 -2.81
CA GLN A 206 2.43 -19.86 -2.49
C GLN A 206 3.12 -19.12 -3.65
N ALA A 207 2.97 -19.63 -4.88
CA ALA A 207 3.51 -18.98 -6.07
C ALA A 207 2.95 -17.56 -6.27
N ALA A 208 1.66 -17.36 -6.00
CA ALA A 208 1.02 -16.05 -6.11
C ALA A 208 1.51 -15.06 -5.03
N ILE A 209 1.74 -15.53 -3.79
CA ILE A 209 2.37 -14.72 -2.72
C ILE A 209 3.79 -14.33 -3.12
N ASP A 210 4.56 -15.24 -3.72
CA ASP A 210 5.94 -14.98 -4.14
C ASP A 210 6.01 -14.01 -5.33
N GLY A 211 5.08 -14.14 -6.28
CA GLY A 211 4.87 -13.20 -7.37
C GLY A 211 4.55 -11.79 -6.86
N ALA A 212 3.61 -11.66 -5.91
CA ALA A 212 3.26 -10.38 -5.30
C ALA A 212 4.45 -9.73 -4.55
N ARG A 213 5.24 -10.52 -3.81
CA ARG A 213 6.46 -10.01 -3.16
C ARG A 213 7.46 -9.49 -4.17
N THR A 214 7.72 -10.27 -5.21
CA THR A 214 8.64 -9.87 -6.29
C THR A 214 8.18 -8.56 -6.92
N ALA A 215 6.89 -8.47 -7.28
CA ALA A 215 6.26 -7.27 -7.81
C ALA A 215 6.42 -6.05 -6.88
N ALA A 216 6.28 -6.21 -5.56
CA ALA A 216 6.44 -5.11 -4.61
C ALA A 216 7.88 -4.59 -4.51
N THR A 217 8.89 -5.47 -4.62
CA THR A 217 10.30 -5.07 -4.47
C THR A 217 10.87 -4.25 -5.63
N GLN A 218 10.23 -4.25 -6.80
CA GLN A 218 10.73 -3.55 -7.98
C GLN A 218 10.87 -2.02 -7.79
N PHE A 219 10.13 -1.44 -6.84
CA PHE A 219 10.13 0.01 -6.58
C PHE A 219 11.13 0.42 -5.47
N SER A 220 11.73 -0.54 -4.76
CA SER A 220 12.66 -0.27 -3.66
C SER A 220 14.09 0.03 -4.11
N LYS A 221 14.44 -0.27 -5.38
CA LYS A 221 15.84 -0.25 -5.88
C LYS A 221 16.38 1.13 -6.30
N ASN A 222 15.60 2.20 -6.23
CA ASN A 222 16.00 3.51 -6.78
C ASN A 222 16.70 4.47 -5.80
N ASN A 223 17.18 4.02 -4.62
CA ASN A 223 17.83 4.88 -3.64
C ASN A 223 19.34 4.61 -3.41
N SER A 224 20.00 3.84 -4.27
CA SER A 224 21.47 3.73 -4.26
C SER A 224 22.05 4.41 -5.50
N SER A 225 22.37 5.70 -5.39
CA SER A 225 23.35 6.31 -6.29
C SER A 225 24.72 5.69 -5.99
N GLU A 226 25.20 4.81 -6.86
CA GLU A 226 26.62 4.43 -6.86
C GLU A 226 27.47 5.64 -7.23
N PRO A 227 28.58 5.91 -6.53
CA PRO A 227 29.52 6.95 -6.94
C PRO A 227 30.27 6.46 -8.19
N THR A 228 30.05 7.13 -9.33
CA THR A 228 30.83 6.92 -10.54
C THR A 228 32.29 7.29 -10.26
N ALA A 229 33.16 6.29 -10.16
CA ALA A 229 34.60 6.50 -10.14
C ALA A 229 35.04 7.07 -11.50
N LEU A 230 35.45 8.34 -11.50
CA LEU A 230 36.15 8.95 -12.62
C LEU A 230 37.56 8.35 -12.70
N THR A 231 37.76 7.40 -13.61
CA THR A 231 39.08 6.96 -14.03
C THR A 231 39.76 8.10 -14.78
N ILE A 232 40.78 8.70 -14.16
CA ILE A 232 41.69 9.64 -14.84
C ILE A 232 42.69 8.78 -15.61
N GLU A 233 42.46 8.59 -16.91
CA GLU A 233 43.51 8.13 -17.83
C GLU A 233 44.37 9.32 -18.26
N GLY A 234 45.63 9.28 -17.84
CA GLY A 234 46.66 10.20 -18.25
C GLY A 234 47.11 9.91 -19.68
N SER A 235 46.89 10.86 -20.58
CA SER A 235 47.59 10.91 -21.87
C SER A 235 48.76 11.88 -21.78
N GLY A 236 49.97 11.34 -21.63
CA GLY A 236 51.21 12.09 -21.78
C GLY A 236 51.42 12.54 -23.23
N LYS A 237 51.70 13.82 -23.43
CA LYS A 237 52.36 14.32 -24.63
C LYS A 237 53.67 14.98 -24.24
N ALA A 238 54.77 14.36 -24.70
CA ALA A 238 56.13 14.87 -24.60
C ALA A 238 56.28 16.15 -25.43
N ALA A 239 56.73 17.23 -24.79
CA ALA A 239 57.22 18.41 -25.48
C ALA A 239 58.70 18.20 -25.83
N SER A 240 59.00 18.19 -27.13
CA SER A 240 60.36 18.21 -27.67
C SER A 240 60.93 19.62 -27.54
N SER A 241 61.95 19.79 -26.69
CA SER A 241 62.80 20.97 -26.65
C SER A 241 63.96 20.81 -27.64
N ARG A 242 64.01 21.66 -28.67
CA ARG A 242 65.20 21.87 -29.51
C ARG A 242 65.60 23.34 -29.36
N ALA A 243 66.71 23.60 -28.69
CA ALA A 243 67.44 24.85 -28.75
C ALA A 243 68.87 24.50 -29.14
N LYS A 244 69.33 25.09 -30.26
CA LYS A 244 70.69 25.08 -30.83
C LYS A 244 71.56 23.83 -30.60
#